data_AF-A0A1G1NV88-F1
#
_entry.id   AF-A0A1G1NV88-F1
#
_cell.length_a   1.000
_cell.length_b   1.000
_cell.length_c   1.000
_cell.angle_alpha   90.00
_cell.angle_beta   90.00
_cell.angle_gamma   90.00
#
_symmetry.space_group_name_H-M   'P 1'
#
loop_
_entity.id
_entity.type
_entity.pdbx_description
1 polymer ?
#
loop_
_entity_poly.entity_id
_entity_poly.type
_entity_poly.pdbx_seq_one_letter_code
_entity_poly.pdbx_strand_id
1 'polypeptide(L)'
;MTNPLPDPVSRRPNFWQVLYEKLVKINDTPQKIALGFGLGVFAGILPGTGPVASLVLAVIFRVNRVAALTGSLLTNTWLSFVTFLFAVKVGSWVTGAQWSEVQESVKTLWQDFRWENLFDVSVMRIFYPLIVGYVLIGLTLGLVTYFLALTVVTARRKRINPGNR
;
A
#
# COMPACT_ATOMS: atom_id res chain seq x y z
N MET A 1 -54.09 -22.32 27.83
CA MET A 1 -53.35 -21.04 27.80
C MET A 1 -51.93 -21.34 27.36
N THR A 2 -51.66 -21.27 26.05
CA THR A 2 -50.32 -21.49 25.48
C THR A 2 -49.56 -20.17 25.52
N ASN A 3 -48.40 -20.17 26.17
CA ASN A 3 -47.51 -19.01 26.25
C ASN A 3 -47.10 -18.60 24.82
N PRO A 4 -47.18 -17.31 24.41
CA PRO A 4 -46.76 -16.91 23.08
C PRO A 4 -45.24 -17.11 22.95
N LEU A 5 -44.81 -17.60 21.77
CA LEU A 5 -43.39 -17.73 21.46
C LEU A 5 -42.72 -16.35 21.50
N PRO A 6 -41.53 -16.21 22.12
CA PRO A 6 -40.85 -14.92 22.17
C PRO A 6 -40.46 -14.47 20.76
N ASP A 7 -40.73 -13.19 20.47
CA ASP A 7 -40.40 -12.57 19.18
C ASP A 7 -38.90 -12.75 18.84
N PRO A 8 -38.55 -12.97 17.55
CA PRO A 8 -37.17 -13.10 17.14
C PRO A 8 -36.49 -11.75 17.32
N VAL A 9 -35.70 -11.62 18.40
CA VAL A 9 -34.88 -10.45 18.68
C VAL A 9 -34.01 -10.18 17.45
N SER A 10 -34.37 -9.14 16.69
CA SER A 10 -33.57 -8.63 15.58
C SER A 10 -32.29 -8.01 16.14
N ARG A 11 -31.28 -8.88 16.37
CA ARG A 11 -29.94 -8.44 16.77
C ARG A 11 -29.39 -7.57 15.64
N ARG A 12 -29.39 -6.25 15.86
CA ARG A 12 -28.66 -5.31 14.99
C ARG A 12 -27.21 -5.79 14.93
N PRO A 13 -26.66 -6.04 13.73
CA PRO A 13 -25.31 -6.58 13.65
C PRO A 13 -24.35 -5.54 14.21
N ASN A 14 -23.46 -5.97 15.11
CA ASN A 14 -22.47 -5.09 15.71
C ASN A 14 -21.57 -4.52 14.60
N PHE A 15 -21.11 -3.28 14.76
CA PHE A 15 -20.22 -2.62 13.79
C PHE A 15 -19.07 -3.54 13.36
N TRP A 16 -18.44 -4.22 14.32
CA TRP A 16 -17.36 -5.18 14.10
C TRP A 16 -17.78 -6.44 13.33
N GLN A 17 -19.03 -6.89 13.44
CA GLN A 17 -19.57 -7.99 12.63
C GLN A 17 -19.85 -7.54 11.20
N VAL A 18 -20.43 -6.36 10.99
CA VAL A 18 -20.60 -5.80 9.64
C VAL A 18 -19.23 -5.57 8.99
N LEU A 19 -18.25 -5.11 9.77
CA LEU A 19 -16.87 -4.97 9.33
C LEU A 19 -16.29 -6.34 8.99
N TYR A 20 -16.38 -7.33 9.88
CA TYR A 20 -15.88 -8.69 9.64
C TYR A 20 -16.56 -9.36 8.44
N GLU A 21 -17.86 -9.22 8.25
CA GLU A 21 -18.54 -9.76 7.07
C GLU A 21 -18.15 -9.03 5.78
N LYS A 22 -17.95 -7.71 5.81
CA LYS A 22 -17.45 -6.95 4.64
C LYS A 22 -15.95 -7.12 4.39
N LEU A 23 -15.16 -7.46 5.40
CA LEU A 23 -13.70 -7.57 5.34
C LEU A 23 -13.21 -9.03 5.17
N VAL A 24 -13.94 -10.01 5.71
CA VAL A 24 -13.50 -11.43 5.80
C VAL A 24 -14.36 -12.37 4.96
N LYS A 25 -15.68 -12.14 4.85
CA LYS A 25 -16.53 -12.80 3.83
C LYS A 25 -16.41 -12.07 2.50
N ILE A 26 -15.20 -11.96 1.98
CA ILE A 26 -14.97 -11.31 0.69
C ILE A 26 -15.00 -12.37 -0.43
N ASN A 27 -16.11 -12.38 -1.17
CA ASN A 27 -16.27 -13.02 -2.48
C ASN A 27 -15.53 -12.26 -3.60
N ASP A 28 -14.49 -11.49 -3.30
CA ASP A 28 -13.76 -10.78 -4.35
C ASP A 28 -13.01 -11.77 -5.23
N THR A 29 -12.88 -11.39 -6.49
CA THR A 29 -12.10 -12.14 -7.46
C THR A 29 -10.60 -12.06 -7.09
N PRO A 30 -9.79 -13.09 -7.44
CA PRO A 30 -8.35 -13.06 -7.20
C PRO A 30 -7.67 -11.78 -7.72
N GLN A 31 -8.17 -11.23 -8.83
CA GLN A 31 -7.71 -9.99 -9.44
C GLN A 31 -7.93 -8.78 -8.53
N LYS A 32 -9.10 -8.64 -7.90
CA LYS A 32 -9.38 -7.54 -6.97
C LYS A 32 -8.55 -7.63 -5.70
N ILE A 33 -8.29 -8.85 -5.21
CA ILE A 33 -7.43 -9.07 -4.04
C ILE A 33 -5.99 -8.70 -4.39
N ALA A 34 -5.48 -9.21 -5.52
CA ALA A 34 -4.14 -8.92 -5.99
C ALA A 34 -3.92 -7.43 -6.27
N LEU A 35 -4.88 -6.77 -6.93
CA LEU A 35 -4.80 -5.35 -7.26
C LEU A 35 -4.84 -4.50 -5.98
N GLY A 36 -5.71 -4.85 -5.04
CA GLY A 36 -5.69 -4.25 -3.70
C GLY A 36 -4.31 -4.35 -3.07
N PHE A 37 -3.74 -5.56 -3.01
CA PHE A 37 -2.41 -5.77 -2.44
C PHE A 37 -1.30 -4.95 -3.11
N GLY A 38 -1.24 -4.94 -4.44
CA GLY A 38 -0.26 -4.17 -5.20
C GLY A 38 -0.39 -2.65 -5.00
N LEU A 39 -1.62 -2.13 -4.98
CA LEU A 39 -1.87 -0.71 -4.66
C LEU A 39 -1.48 -0.38 -3.21
N GLY A 40 -1.67 -1.33 -2.30
CA GLY A 40 -1.19 -1.24 -0.92
C GLY A 40 0.32 -1.07 -0.83
N VAL A 41 1.06 -1.96 -1.51
CA VAL A 41 2.52 -1.93 -1.59
C VAL A 41 3.01 -0.61 -2.19
N PHE A 42 2.39 -0.16 -3.30
CA PHE A 42 2.69 1.13 -3.91
C PHE A 42 2.52 2.29 -2.91
N ALA A 43 1.37 2.37 -2.26
CA ALA A 43 1.07 3.43 -1.29
C ALA A 43 1.90 3.34 0.00
N GLY A 44 2.39 2.17 0.38
CA GLY A 44 3.25 2.02 1.56
C GLY A 44 4.71 2.36 1.29
N ILE A 45 5.17 2.31 0.04
CA ILE A 45 6.53 2.74 -0.38
C ILE A 45 6.61 4.26 -0.50
N LEU A 46 5.53 4.91 -0.95
CA LEU A 46 5.51 6.36 -1.07
C LEU A 46 5.62 7.02 0.33
N PRO A 47 6.50 8.02 0.51
CA PRO A 47 6.62 8.70 1.79
C PRO A 47 5.35 9.51 2.10
N GLY A 48 4.85 9.41 3.32
CA GLY A 48 3.71 10.20 3.82
C GLY A 48 2.31 9.73 3.41
N THR A 49 2.17 8.71 2.55
CA THR A 49 0.86 8.22 2.06
C THR A 49 0.28 7.11 2.95
N GLY A 50 1.08 6.10 3.27
CA GLY A 50 0.78 5.04 4.23
C GLY A 50 -0.57 4.32 4.10
N PRO A 51 -1.07 3.72 5.21
CA PRO A 51 -2.28 2.91 5.19
C PRO A 51 -3.54 3.66 4.75
N VAL A 52 -3.65 4.95 5.10
CA VAL A 52 -4.79 5.80 4.73
C VAL A 52 -4.87 5.95 3.21
N ALA A 53 -3.75 6.26 2.54
CA ALA A 53 -3.74 6.36 1.08
C ALA A 53 -4.07 5.02 0.41
N SER A 54 -3.59 3.90 0.97
CA SER A 54 -3.94 2.57 0.44
C SER A 54 -5.45 2.29 0.47
N LEU A 55 -6.14 2.76 1.52
CA LEU A 55 -7.59 2.64 1.63
C LEU A 55 -8.32 3.54 0.64
N VAL A 56 -7.85 4.78 0.46
CA VAL A 56 -8.40 5.70 -0.53
C VAL A 56 -8.28 5.11 -1.93
N LEU A 57 -7.09 4.62 -2.30
CA LEU A 57 -6.88 3.91 -3.57
C LEU A 57 -7.81 2.69 -3.68
N ALA A 58 -7.95 1.90 -2.61
CA ALA A 58 -8.83 0.74 -2.64
C ALA A 58 -10.30 1.10 -2.89
N VAL A 59 -10.77 2.24 -2.37
CA VAL A 59 -12.12 2.77 -2.62
C VAL A 59 -12.26 3.27 -4.06
N ILE A 60 -11.30 4.06 -4.55
CA ILE A 60 -11.29 4.62 -5.92
C ILE A 60 -11.33 3.49 -6.95
N PHE A 61 -10.44 2.51 -6.81
CA PHE A 61 -10.32 1.38 -7.73
C PHE A 61 -11.32 0.25 -7.46
N ARG A 62 -12.15 0.38 -6.41
CA ARG A 62 -13.18 -0.62 -6.01
C ARG A 62 -12.59 -2.03 -5.83
N VAL A 63 -11.43 -2.11 -5.18
CA VAL A 63 -10.69 -3.34 -4.90
C VAL A 63 -10.76 -3.72 -3.41
N ASN A 64 -10.15 -4.86 -3.07
CA ASN A 64 -10.16 -5.36 -1.70
C ASN A 64 -9.36 -4.44 -0.75
N ARG A 65 -10.07 -3.81 0.18
CA ARG A 65 -9.52 -2.86 1.16
C ARG A 65 -8.60 -3.51 2.18
N VAL A 66 -8.88 -4.76 2.57
CA VAL A 66 -8.02 -5.52 3.49
C VAL A 66 -6.69 -5.80 2.82
N ALA A 67 -6.72 -6.31 1.57
CA ALA A 67 -5.51 -6.60 0.81
C ALA A 67 -4.65 -5.34 0.62
N ALA A 68 -5.28 -4.18 0.32
CA ALA A 68 -4.58 -2.90 0.22
C ALA A 68 -3.93 -2.46 1.54
N LEU A 69 -4.67 -2.54 2.65
CA LEU A 69 -4.10 -2.28 3.98
C LEU A 69 -2.94 -3.21 4.30
N THR A 70 -3.07 -4.52 4.00
CA THR A 70 -1.99 -5.49 4.23
C THR A 70 -0.75 -5.15 3.41
N GLY A 71 -0.90 -4.86 2.11
CA GLY A 71 0.22 -4.45 1.27
C GLY A 71 0.93 -3.19 1.78
N SER A 72 0.16 -2.23 2.26
CA SER A 72 0.70 -0.99 2.83
C SER A 72 1.44 -1.22 4.14
N LEU A 73 0.85 -1.95 5.09
CA LEU A 73 1.46 -2.20 6.39
C LEU A 73 2.75 -3.02 6.28
N LEU A 74 2.83 -3.96 5.34
CA LEU A 74 4.04 -4.75 5.11
C LEU A 74 5.21 -3.91 4.59
N THR A 75 4.94 -2.80 3.90
CA THR A 75 5.95 -1.95 3.29
C THR A 75 6.31 -0.74 4.15
N ASN A 76 5.36 -0.21 4.92
CA ASN A 76 5.45 1.09 5.58
C ASN A 76 6.50 1.19 6.72
N THR A 77 6.91 0.08 7.33
CA THR A 77 7.82 0.11 8.50
C THR A 77 9.19 -0.50 8.24
N TRP A 78 9.28 -1.60 7.49
CA TRP A 78 10.55 -2.33 7.34
C TRP A 78 11.34 -1.96 6.08
N LEU A 79 10.64 -1.54 5.01
CA LEU A 79 11.26 -1.29 3.70
C LEU A 79 11.68 0.16 3.47
N SER A 80 11.31 1.08 4.36
CA SER A 80 11.44 2.52 4.14
C SER A 80 12.89 2.97 3.92
N PHE A 81 13.84 2.43 4.68
CA PHE A 81 15.26 2.76 4.51
C PHE A 81 15.85 2.21 3.19
N VAL A 82 15.53 0.96 2.87
CA VAL A 82 16.00 0.32 1.64
C VAL A 82 15.42 1.02 0.41
N THR A 83 14.11 1.26 0.41
CA THR A 83 13.42 1.95 -0.70
C THR A 83 13.89 3.39 -0.86
N PHE A 84 14.25 4.08 0.23
CA PHE A 84 14.87 5.40 0.17
C PHE A 84 16.19 5.39 -0.61
N LEU A 85 17.13 4.48 -0.27
CA LEU A 85 18.43 4.40 -0.96
C LEU A 85 18.27 4.08 -2.45
N PHE A 86 17.37 3.16 -2.78
CA PHE A 86 17.07 2.86 -4.17
C PHE A 86 16.38 4.03 -4.87
N ALA A 87 15.46 4.75 -4.20
CA ALA A 87 14.75 5.88 -4.78
C ALA A 87 15.72 7.01 -5.13
N VAL A 88 16.65 7.32 -4.22
CA VAL A 88 17.74 8.26 -4.46
C VAL A 88 18.57 7.84 -5.68
N LYS A 89 18.98 6.57 -5.77
CA LYS A 89 19.78 6.05 -6.89
C LYS A 89 19.04 6.08 -8.23
N VAL A 90 17.85 5.51 -8.28
CA VAL A 90 17.04 5.42 -9.50
C VAL A 90 16.58 6.81 -9.93
N GLY A 91 16.14 7.63 -8.98
CA GLY A 91 15.71 9.00 -9.20
C GLY A 91 16.80 9.88 -9.78
N SER A 92 18.00 9.85 -9.19
CA SER A 92 19.15 10.63 -9.68
C SER A 92 19.56 10.19 -11.09
N TRP A 93 19.56 8.88 -11.35
CA TRP A 93 19.87 8.33 -12.68
C TRP A 93 18.87 8.80 -13.75
N VAL A 94 17.56 8.78 -13.44
CA VAL A 94 16.51 9.18 -14.40
C VAL A 94 16.48 10.68 -14.63
N THR A 95 16.74 11.48 -13.59
CA THR A 95 16.65 12.95 -13.66
C THR A 95 17.97 13.62 -14.07
N GLY A 96 19.07 12.87 -14.15
CA GLY A 96 20.41 13.39 -14.44
C GLY A 96 21.03 14.17 -13.28
N ALA A 97 20.49 14.04 -12.07
CA ALA A 97 21.05 14.70 -10.88
C ALA A 97 22.42 14.11 -10.53
N GLN A 98 23.38 14.96 -10.19
CA GLN A 98 24.72 14.50 -9.79
C GLN A 98 24.65 13.79 -8.44
N TRP A 99 25.15 12.56 -8.40
CA TRP A 99 25.13 11.71 -7.20
C TRP A 99 25.79 12.37 -5.98
N SER A 100 26.83 13.19 -6.20
CA SER A 100 27.54 13.95 -5.18
C SER A 100 26.63 14.95 -4.45
N GLU A 101 25.80 15.68 -5.18
CA GLU A 101 24.88 16.68 -4.61
C GLU A 101 23.80 16.02 -3.75
N VAL A 102 23.33 14.84 -4.18
CA VAL A 102 22.31 14.09 -3.43
C VAL A 102 22.90 13.46 -2.18
N GLN A 103 24.12 12.93 -2.22
CA GLN A 103 24.79 12.39 -1.03
C GLN A 103 25.05 13.45 0.04
N GLU A 104 25.54 14.62 -0.37
CA GLU A 104 25.82 15.72 0.53
C GLU A 104 24.53 16.19 1.21
N SER A 105 23.46 16.35 0.43
CA SER A 105 22.17 16.80 0.94
C SER A 105 21.47 15.78 1.84
N VAL A 106 21.58 14.48 1.54
CA VAL A 106 21.11 13.43 2.45
C VAL A 106 21.87 13.52 3.77
N LYS A 107 23.19 13.69 3.73
CA LYS A 107 24.00 13.88 4.95
C LYS A 107 23.55 15.11 5.74
N THR A 108 23.28 16.24 5.09
CA THR A 108 22.76 17.46 5.73
C THR A 108 21.38 17.23 6.34
N LEU A 109 20.47 16.52 5.66
CA LEU A 109 19.16 16.16 6.19
C LEU A 109 19.23 15.23 7.40
N TRP A 110 20.24 14.35 7.46
CA TRP A 110 20.45 13.45 8.60
C TRP A 110 21.15 14.12 9.79
N GLN A 111 21.99 15.13 9.55
CA GLN A 111 22.78 15.80 10.60
C GLN A 111 22.09 17.05 11.15
N ASP A 112 21.46 17.86 10.29
CA ASP A 112 20.94 19.20 10.62
C ASP A 112 19.51 19.41 10.11
N PHE A 113 18.60 18.48 10.43
CA PHE A 113 17.19 18.60 10.02
C PHE A 113 16.53 19.84 10.69
N ARG A 114 16.37 20.93 9.92
CA ARG A 114 15.62 22.13 10.32
C ARG A 114 14.41 22.32 9.41
N TRP A 115 13.24 22.61 10.00
CA TRP A 115 11.98 22.82 9.27
C TRP A 115 12.05 23.96 8.25
N GLU A 116 12.91 24.95 8.48
CA GLU A 116 13.16 26.09 7.58
C GLU A 116 13.81 25.68 6.25
N ASN A 117 14.59 24.59 6.24
CA ASN A 117 15.30 24.13 5.05
C ASN A 117 14.35 23.48 4.02
N LEU A 118 13.18 22.99 4.44
CA LEU A 118 12.24 22.26 3.58
C LEU A 118 11.62 23.12 2.47
N PHE A 119 11.63 24.45 2.62
CA PHE A 119 11.04 25.39 1.68
C PHE A 119 12.07 26.10 0.79
N ASP A 120 13.35 25.77 0.93
CA ASP A 120 14.41 26.36 0.11
C ASP A 120 14.41 25.78 -1.31
N VAL A 121 14.74 26.61 -2.30
CA VAL A 121 14.70 26.24 -3.72
C VAL A 121 15.70 25.11 -4.03
N SER A 122 16.78 25.03 -3.25
CA SER A 122 17.74 23.93 -3.29
C SER A 122 17.13 22.58 -2.89
N VAL A 123 16.15 22.55 -1.99
CA VAL A 123 15.49 21.32 -1.56
C VAL A 123 14.57 20.76 -2.64
N MET A 124 13.92 21.62 -3.42
CA MET A 124 13.10 21.17 -4.56
C MET A 124 13.90 20.44 -5.63
N ARG A 125 15.17 20.82 -5.86
CA ARG A 125 16.06 20.10 -6.79
C ARG A 125 16.38 18.67 -6.36
N ILE A 126 16.27 18.37 -5.07
CA ILE A 126 16.57 17.06 -4.48
C ILE A 126 15.29 16.25 -4.28
N PHE A 127 14.20 16.93 -3.90
CA PHE A 127 12.88 16.32 -3.76
C PHE A 127 12.39 15.74 -5.09
N TYR A 128 12.64 16.42 -6.21
CA TYR A 128 12.19 15.94 -7.51
C TYR A 128 12.78 14.57 -7.89
N PRO A 129 14.12 14.37 -7.93
CA PRO A 129 14.71 13.04 -8.13
C PRO A 129 14.20 12.00 -7.14
N LEU A 130 14.10 12.37 -5.86
CA LEU A 130 13.66 11.45 -4.81
C LEU A 130 12.23 10.93 -5.05
N ILE A 131 11.28 11.83 -5.34
CA ILE A 131 9.89 11.48 -5.62
C ILE A 131 9.79 10.65 -6.91
N VAL A 132 10.52 11.02 -7.96
CA VAL A 132 10.59 10.22 -9.20
C VAL A 132 11.05 8.80 -8.90
N GLY A 133 12.11 8.65 -8.10
CA GLY A 133 12.62 7.35 -7.66
C GLY A 133 11.58 6.54 -6.88
N TYR A 134 10.89 7.17 -5.93
CA TYR A 134 9.84 6.53 -5.14
C TYR A 134 8.66 6.07 -6.00
N VAL A 135 8.22 6.89 -6.96
CA VAL A 135 7.14 6.53 -7.89
C VAL A 135 7.54 5.33 -8.74
N LEU A 136 8.76 5.32 -9.29
CA LEU A 136 9.25 4.21 -10.12
C LEU A 136 9.38 2.91 -9.32
N ILE A 137 9.98 2.96 -8.14
CA ILE A 137 10.14 1.78 -7.28
C ILE A 137 8.79 1.29 -6.76
N GLY A 138 7.94 2.23 -6.34
CA GLY A 138 6.58 1.91 -5.91
C GLY A 138 5.80 1.21 -7.02
N LEU A 139 5.83 1.71 -8.24
CA LEU A 139 5.11 1.13 -9.37
C LEU A 139 5.66 -0.27 -9.71
N THR A 140 6.98 -0.42 -9.77
CA THR A 140 7.61 -1.71 -10.05
C THR A 140 7.30 -2.75 -8.98
N LEU A 141 7.49 -2.43 -7.70
CA LEU A 141 7.20 -3.36 -6.60
C LEU A 141 5.69 -3.61 -6.45
N GLY A 142 4.85 -2.59 -6.64
CA GLY A 142 3.39 -2.74 -6.66
C GLY A 142 2.93 -3.68 -7.77
N LEU A 143 3.51 -3.57 -8.97
CA LEU A 143 3.19 -4.43 -10.10
C LEU A 143 3.69 -5.86 -9.89
N VAL A 144 4.92 -6.04 -9.40
CA VAL A 144 5.48 -7.37 -9.07
C VAL A 144 4.61 -8.06 -8.02
N THR A 145 4.25 -7.35 -6.94
CA THR A 145 3.43 -7.91 -5.87
C THR A 145 2.00 -8.19 -6.31
N TYR A 146 1.44 -7.42 -7.24
CA TYR A 146 0.18 -7.74 -7.90
C TYR A 146 0.24 -9.13 -8.57
N PHE A 147 1.23 -9.39 -9.43
CA PHE A 147 1.34 -10.68 -10.13
C PHE A 147 1.60 -11.85 -9.17
N LEU A 148 2.44 -11.64 -8.15
CA LEU A 148 2.69 -12.64 -7.11
C LEU A 148 1.41 -12.95 -6.33
N ALA A 149 0.70 -11.93 -5.85
CA ALA A 149 -0.56 -12.10 -5.12
C ALA A 149 -1.60 -12.80 -6.00
N LEU A 150 -1.72 -12.43 -7.28
CA LEU A 150 -2.64 -13.06 -8.22
C LEU A 150 -2.35 -14.55 -8.37
N THR A 151 -1.08 -14.92 -8.52
CA THR A 151 -0.64 -16.31 -8.65
C THR A 151 -0.96 -17.11 -7.39
N VAL A 152 -0.61 -16.57 -6.22
CA VAL A 152 -0.83 -17.23 -4.92
C VAL A 152 -2.32 -17.39 -4.61
N VAL A 153 -3.11 -16.33 -4.77
CA VAL A 153 -4.55 -16.34 -4.46
C VAL A 153 -5.29 -17.29 -5.42
N THR A 154 -4.94 -17.27 -6.71
CA THR A 154 -5.55 -18.16 -7.71
C THR A 154 -5.18 -19.62 -7.43
N ALA A 155 -3.92 -19.92 -7.13
CA ALA A 155 -3.47 -21.27 -6.79
C ALA A 155 -4.16 -21.80 -5.53
N ARG A 156 -4.30 -20.97 -4.48
CA ARG A 156 -5.04 -21.35 -3.27
C ARG A 156 -6.52 -21.59 -3.53
N ARG A 157 -7.19 -20.75 -4.32
CA ARG A 157 -8.62 -20.93 -4.64
C ARG A 157 -8.88 -22.21 -5.41
N LYS A 158 -8.00 -22.60 -6.35
CA LYS A 158 -8.08 -23.88 -7.07
C LYS A 158 -7.96 -25.11 -6.17
N ARG A 159 -7.11 -25.04 -5.14
CA ARG A 159 -6.97 -26.14 -4.15
C ARG A 159 -8.20 -26.31 -3.27
N ILE A 160 -8.89 -25.21 -2.95
CA ILE A 160 -10.08 -25.23 -2.08
C ILE A 160 -11.34 -25.67 -2.86
N ASN A 161 -11.48 -25.25 -4.12
CA ASN A 161 -12.61 -25.62 -4.99
C ASN A 161 -12.13 -26.36 -6.26
N PRO A 162 -11.75 -27.64 -6.16
CA PRO A 162 -11.27 -28.41 -7.32
C PRO A 162 -12.35 -28.72 -8.37
N GLY A 163 -13.64 -28.56 -8.05
CA GLY A 163 -14.77 -28.98 -8.89
C GLY A 163 -15.37 -27.96 -9.87
N ASN A 164 -14.82 -26.75 -9.96
CA ASN A 164 -15.36 -25.72 -10.88
C ASN A 164 -14.50 -25.68 -12.16
N ARG A 165 -14.71 -26.65 -13.04
CA ARG A 165 -14.27 -26.62 -14.44
C ARG A 165 -15.48 -26.59 -15.35
#